data_AF-A0A6B1EU06-F1
#
_entry.id   AF-A0A6B1EU06-F1
#
_cell.length_a   1.000
_cell.length_b   1.000
_cell.length_c   1.000
_cell.angle_alpha   90.00
_cell.angle_beta   90.00
_cell.angle_gamma   90.00
#
_symmetry.space_group_name_H-M   'P 1'
#
loop_
_entity.id
_entity.type
_entity.pdbx_description
1 polymer ?
#
loop_
_entity_poly.entity_id
_entity_poly.type
_entity_poly.pdbx_seq_one_letter_code
_entity_poly.pdbx_strand_id
1 'polypeptide(L)'
;MNDKSEHHWSFDYNYGAQNPQFTQELIGTLKGCYTDTDARDTRAGQVITHIYNILPNYWRGYAQSGAKESLSIGTVIVERSKQDGLWNYVVQYENTTSGEHLRMRFRCCDVHYRPLTERWRVDAQNSGDDKYSELTCEGFLVGDSEVRLHINGTEVVVGTVGASAKLTCNWAFFDVIPALAQTIRASGNGVELTLLEDLEQLRPKSRLGFLESVETPFPLEGYYVYGAGLLPSYWWLDVHGNIAIASTYFETLVLREKIGGIHE
;
A
#
# COMPACT_ATOMS: atom_id res chain seq x y z
N MET A 1 11.52 35.00 1.20
CA MET A 1 10.38 34.70 2.08
C MET A 1 10.12 33.22 1.92
N ASN A 2 10.65 32.41 2.84
CA ASN A 2 10.39 30.97 2.90
C ASN A 2 9.18 30.80 3.83
N ASP A 3 7.99 30.67 3.25
CA ASP A 3 6.91 30.03 3.98
C ASP A 3 7.32 28.58 4.18
N LYS A 4 7.83 28.29 5.39
CA LYS A 4 8.00 26.93 5.86
C LYS A 4 6.60 26.38 6.12
N SER A 5 5.95 25.87 5.09
CA SER A 5 5.01 24.79 5.33
C SER A 5 5.85 23.61 5.86
N GLU A 6 5.76 23.35 7.16
CA GLU A 6 6.33 22.14 7.77
C GLU A 6 5.49 20.95 7.31
N HIS A 7 5.60 20.59 6.03
CA HIS A 7 5.02 19.35 5.52
C HIS A 7 5.67 18.18 6.24
N HIS A 8 4.92 17.10 6.46
CA HIS A 8 5.47 15.90 7.09
C HIS A 8 6.76 15.44 6.40
N TRP A 9 7.70 14.85 7.15
CA TRP A 9 9.03 14.46 6.64
C TRP A 9 8.98 13.43 5.50
N SER A 10 7.84 12.75 5.30
CA SER A 10 7.59 11.92 4.12
C SER A 10 7.28 12.72 2.84
N PHE A 11 7.28 14.07 2.94
CA PHE A 11 7.08 15.06 1.87
C PHE A 11 8.23 16.06 1.82
N ASP A 12 8.67 16.55 2.98
CA ASP A 12 9.74 17.54 3.07
C ASP A 12 11.12 16.88 3.19
N TYR A 13 11.75 16.64 2.04
CA TYR A 13 13.12 16.10 1.96
C TYR A 13 14.19 17.19 1.75
N ASN A 14 13.94 18.43 2.17
CA ASN A 14 14.87 19.55 1.95
C ASN A 14 16.22 19.46 2.70
N TYR A 15 16.46 18.40 3.49
CA TYR A 15 17.59 18.31 4.42
C TYR A 15 18.71 17.30 4.03
N GLY A 16 18.70 16.76 2.82
CA GLY A 16 19.77 15.86 2.34
C GLY A 16 20.02 15.96 0.84
N ALA A 17 21.28 16.19 0.44
CA ALA A 17 21.68 16.11 -0.96
C ALA A 17 21.70 14.65 -1.41
N GLN A 18 20.60 14.19 -2.02
CA GLN A 18 20.58 12.99 -2.85
C GLN A 18 20.61 13.40 -4.32
N ASN A 19 21.38 12.68 -5.14
CA ASN A 19 21.37 12.82 -6.59
C ASN A 19 21.07 11.44 -7.20
N PRO A 20 19.94 11.26 -7.93
CA PRO A 20 18.89 12.26 -8.18
C PRO A 20 18.19 12.77 -6.90
N GLN A 21 17.53 13.93 -6.97
CA GLN A 21 16.80 14.48 -5.83
C GLN A 21 15.46 13.78 -5.66
N PHE A 22 15.22 13.16 -4.50
CA PHE A 22 13.99 12.42 -4.20
C PHE A 22 12.72 13.24 -4.46
N THR A 23 12.66 14.48 -3.95
CA THR A 23 11.51 15.37 -4.16
C THR A 23 11.24 15.63 -5.64
N GLN A 24 12.28 15.76 -6.46
CA GLN A 24 12.11 15.97 -7.90
C GLN A 24 11.54 14.73 -8.59
N GLU A 25 12.03 13.54 -8.24
CA GLU A 25 11.51 12.28 -8.80
C GLU A 25 10.06 12.02 -8.37
N LEU A 26 9.75 12.28 -7.10
CA LEU A 26 8.39 12.16 -6.56
C LEU A 26 7.43 13.10 -7.28
N ILE A 27 7.76 14.40 -7.34
CA ILE A 27 6.93 15.40 -8.02
C ILE A 27 6.84 15.09 -9.52
N GLY A 28 7.95 14.68 -10.15
CA GLY A 28 8.00 14.32 -11.56
C GLY A 28 7.09 13.14 -11.89
N THR A 29 7.12 12.10 -11.05
CA THR A 29 6.26 10.92 -11.21
C THR A 29 4.78 11.29 -11.07
N LEU A 30 4.42 12.05 -10.03
CA LEU A 30 3.04 12.50 -9.82
C LEU A 30 2.53 13.38 -10.96
N LYS A 31 3.35 14.29 -11.50
CA LYS A 31 3.00 15.12 -12.66
C LYS A 31 2.70 14.30 -13.92
N GLY A 32 3.40 13.18 -14.10
CA GLY A 32 3.17 12.27 -15.22
C GLY A 32 1.86 11.48 -15.09
N CYS A 33 1.35 11.34 -13.87
CA CYS A 33 0.19 10.51 -13.54
C CYS A 33 -1.12 11.32 -13.48
N TYR A 34 -1.40 12.16 -14.47
CA TYR A 34 -2.71 12.84 -14.54
C TYR A 34 -3.83 11.82 -14.76
N THR A 35 -4.56 11.52 -13.69
CA THR A 35 -5.72 10.63 -13.73
C THR A 35 -7.00 11.45 -13.64
N ASP A 36 -7.69 11.65 -14.77
CA ASP A 36 -8.99 12.34 -14.80
C ASP A 36 -10.16 11.47 -14.29
N THR A 37 -9.87 10.35 -13.62
CA THR A 37 -10.88 9.37 -13.21
C THR A 37 -10.89 9.17 -11.70
N ASP A 38 -12.05 9.32 -11.08
CA ASP A 38 -12.24 9.07 -9.64
C ASP A 38 -11.94 7.61 -9.27
N ALA A 39 -11.36 7.40 -8.08
CA ALA A 39 -11.15 6.07 -7.51
C ALA A 39 -12.48 5.33 -7.25
N ARG A 40 -13.56 6.11 -7.08
CA ARG A 40 -14.87 5.66 -6.60
C ARG A 40 -15.79 5.13 -7.70
N ASP A 41 -15.46 5.34 -8.96
CA ASP A 41 -16.31 4.97 -10.11
C ASP A 41 -16.15 3.52 -10.58
N THR A 42 -15.63 2.64 -9.72
CA THR A 42 -15.42 1.23 -10.09
C THR A 42 -16.76 0.50 -10.22
N ARG A 43 -17.17 0.20 -11.46
CA ARG A 43 -18.37 -0.61 -11.71
C ARG A 43 -18.09 -2.10 -11.49
N ALA A 44 -19.15 -2.88 -11.23
CA ALA A 44 -19.03 -4.33 -11.18
C ALA A 44 -18.53 -4.87 -12.53
N GLY A 45 -17.56 -5.78 -12.49
CA GLY A 45 -16.91 -6.36 -13.68
C GLY A 45 -15.83 -5.48 -14.30
N GLN A 46 -15.60 -4.26 -13.80
CA GLN A 46 -14.50 -3.41 -14.26
C GLN A 46 -13.22 -3.71 -13.48
N VAL A 47 -12.11 -3.82 -14.21
CA VAL A 47 -10.77 -3.92 -13.63
C VAL A 47 -10.15 -2.52 -13.59
N ILE A 48 -9.59 -2.17 -12.45
CA ILE A 48 -8.75 -0.98 -12.26
C ILE A 48 -7.35 -1.45 -11.90
N THR A 49 -6.37 -0.90 -12.61
CA THR A 49 -4.96 -1.18 -12.39
C THR A 49 -4.26 0.10 -11.99
N HIS A 50 -3.63 0.11 -10.83
CA HIS A 50 -2.72 1.17 -10.43
C HIS A 50 -1.29 0.68 -10.51
N ILE A 51 -0.42 1.46 -11.13
CA ILE A 51 1.00 1.16 -11.27
C ILE A 51 1.78 2.23 -10.50
N TYR A 52 2.60 1.79 -9.56
CA TYR A 52 3.42 2.62 -8.69
C TYR A 52 4.89 2.41 -8.98
N ASN A 53 5.65 3.50 -9.02
CA ASN A 53 7.10 3.43 -8.89
C ASN A 53 7.46 3.27 -7.41
N ILE A 54 8.42 2.38 -7.12
CA ILE A 54 9.01 2.27 -5.78
C ILE A 54 10.21 3.21 -5.72
N LEU A 55 10.18 4.16 -4.79
CA LEU A 55 11.30 5.00 -4.44
C LEU A 55 11.86 4.55 -3.08
N PRO A 56 13.18 4.48 -2.89
CA PRO A 56 13.76 4.11 -1.60
C PRO A 56 13.44 5.20 -0.57
N ASN A 57 12.99 4.80 0.62
CA ASN A 57 13.11 5.69 1.77
C ASN A 57 14.58 5.70 2.23
N TYR A 58 14.93 6.61 3.14
CA TYR A 58 16.26 6.84 3.73
C TYR A 58 17.18 7.87 3.07
N TRP A 59 17.40 8.92 3.86
CA TRP A 59 18.66 9.18 4.56
C TRP A 59 19.94 8.53 3.98
N ARG A 60 20.62 9.28 3.12
CA ARG A 60 22.08 9.27 2.81
C ARG A 60 22.77 7.95 2.40
N GLY A 61 22.14 6.78 2.46
CA GLY A 61 22.81 5.47 2.35
C GLY A 61 22.79 4.77 0.98
N TYR A 62 21.82 5.07 0.11
CA TYR A 62 21.66 4.38 -1.19
C TYR A 62 22.47 4.97 -2.34
N ALA A 63 23.41 5.88 -2.06
CA ALA A 63 24.34 6.38 -3.08
C ALA A 63 25.32 5.25 -3.48
N GLN A 64 24.86 4.31 -4.30
CA GLN A 64 25.77 3.48 -5.08
C GLN A 64 26.58 4.43 -5.97
N SER A 65 27.89 4.29 -5.91
CA SER A 65 28.86 5.02 -6.71
C SER A 65 28.65 4.69 -8.18
N GLY A 66 27.83 5.49 -8.84
CA GLY A 66 27.43 5.34 -10.22
C GLY A 66 26.04 5.96 -10.38
N ALA A 67 25.97 7.19 -10.88
CA ALA A 67 24.72 7.92 -11.04
C ALA A 67 23.76 7.11 -11.93
N LYS A 68 22.83 6.37 -11.32
CA LYS A 68 21.63 5.93 -12.04
C LYS A 68 20.83 7.19 -12.37
N GLU A 69 20.33 7.26 -13.61
CA GLU A 69 19.50 8.38 -14.09
C GLU A 69 18.14 8.47 -13.36
N SER A 70 17.71 7.39 -12.68
CA SER A 70 16.46 7.35 -11.89
C SER A 70 16.69 6.78 -10.50
N LEU A 71 15.91 7.27 -9.53
CA LEU A 71 15.84 6.76 -8.16
C LEU A 71 14.92 5.54 -8.01
N SER A 72 14.17 5.18 -9.04
CA SER A 72 13.25 4.04 -8.96
C SER A 72 14.01 2.74 -8.68
N ILE A 73 13.58 2.03 -7.64
CA ILE A 73 14.12 0.72 -7.26
C ILE A 73 13.19 -0.43 -7.63
N GLY A 74 12.07 -0.16 -8.28
CA GLY A 74 11.08 -1.18 -8.57
C GLY A 74 9.71 -0.66 -8.95
N THR A 75 8.75 -1.56 -9.06
CA THR A 75 7.36 -1.27 -9.44
C THR A 75 6.39 -2.09 -8.59
N VAL A 76 5.24 -1.49 -8.27
CA VAL A 76 4.09 -2.23 -7.73
C VAL A 76 2.90 -2.06 -8.66
N ILE A 77 2.25 -3.16 -9.02
CA ILE A 77 1.02 -3.18 -9.79
C ILE A 77 -0.09 -3.70 -8.88
N VAL A 78 -1.13 -2.89 -8.69
CA VAL A 78 -2.31 -3.24 -7.89
C VAL A 78 -3.51 -3.31 -8.83
N GLU A 79 -3.90 -4.52 -9.20
CA GLU A 79 -5.11 -4.80 -9.97
C GLU A 79 -6.26 -5.11 -9.03
N ARG A 80 -7.40 -4.45 -9.25
CA ARG A 80 -8.58 -4.54 -8.41
C ARG A 80 -9.82 -4.66 -9.26
N SER A 81 -10.72 -5.55 -8.89
CA SER A 81 -12.02 -5.66 -9.55
C SER A 81 -13.10 -6.08 -8.58
N LYS A 82 -14.31 -5.60 -8.83
CA LYS A 82 -15.49 -5.92 -8.02
C LYS A 82 -16.36 -6.93 -8.75
N GLN A 83 -16.61 -8.08 -8.13
CA GLN A 83 -17.45 -9.15 -8.66
C GLN A 83 -18.21 -9.84 -7.52
N ASP A 84 -19.51 -10.08 -7.70
CA ASP A 84 -20.35 -10.86 -6.77
C ASP A 84 -20.28 -10.39 -5.30
N GLY A 85 -20.24 -9.07 -5.08
CA GLY A 85 -20.15 -8.48 -3.72
C GLY A 85 -18.77 -8.61 -3.06
N LEU A 86 -17.76 -9.03 -3.83
CA LEU A 86 -16.38 -9.16 -3.39
C LEU A 86 -15.46 -8.24 -4.20
N TRP A 87 -14.42 -7.76 -3.53
CA TRP A 87 -13.24 -7.19 -4.17
C TRP A 87 -12.19 -8.27 -4.37
N ASN A 88 -11.67 -8.34 -5.59
CA ASN A 88 -10.56 -9.20 -5.96
C ASN A 88 -9.32 -8.34 -6.13
N TYR A 89 -8.22 -8.75 -5.49
CA TYR A 89 -6.94 -8.06 -5.54
C TYR A 89 -5.88 -8.98 -6.12
N VAL A 90 -5.12 -8.45 -7.07
CA VAL A 90 -3.84 -9.03 -7.51
C VAL A 90 -2.79 -7.94 -7.36
N VAL A 91 -1.82 -8.17 -6.48
CA VAL A 91 -0.68 -7.27 -6.29
C VAL A 91 0.57 -7.94 -6.83
N GLN A 92 1.30 -7.23 -7.67
CA GLN A 92 2.62 -7.63 -8.14
C GLN A 92 3.61 -6.60 -7.62
N TYR A 93 4.55 -7.04 -6.80
CA TYR A 93 5.59 -6.22 -6.21
C TYR A 93 6.92 -6.67 -6.76
N GLU A 94 7.69 -5.76 -7.32
CA GLU A 94 9.03 -6.04 -7.83
C GLU A 94 9.99 -4.97 -7.30
N ASN A 95 11.01 -5.40 -6.56
CA ASN A 95 12.08 -4.56 -6.07
C ASN A 95 13.41 -5.04 -6.66
N THR A 96 13.92 -4.30 -7.63
CA THR A 96 15.16 -4.59 -8.36
C THR A 96 16.42 -4.46 -7.50
N THR A 97 16.34 -3.79 -6.35
CA THR A 97 17.50 -3.61 -5.46
C THR A 97 17.67 -4.81 -4.52
N SER A 98 16.56 -5.33 -3.97
CA SER A 98 16.60 -6.58 -3.19
C SER A 98 16.53 -7.83 -4.06
N GLY A 99 16.06 -7.70 -5.32
CA GLY A 99 15.75 -8.83 -6.19
C GLY A 99 14.45 -9.55 -5.81
N GLU A 100 13.60 -8.90 -5.01
CA GLU A 100 12.35 -9.48 -4.50
C GLU A 100 11.22 -9.30 -5.51
N HIS A 101 10.50 -10.39 -5.78
CA HIS A 101 9.33 -10.42 -6.64
C HIS A 101 8.19 -11.12 -5.90
N LEU A 102 7.17 -10.39 -5.49
CA LEU A 102 6.00 -10.95 -4.81
C LEU A 102 4.77 -10.84 -5.70
N ARG A 103 3.97 -11.89 -5.71
CA ARG A 103 2.62 -11.87 -6.27
C ARG A 103 1.62 -12.31 -5.22
N MET A 104 0.74 -11.39 -4.85
CA MET A 104 -0.30 -11.62 -3.85
C MET A 104 -1.66 -11.67 -4.53
N ARG A 105 -2.49 -12.62 -4.11
CA ARG A 105 -3.89 -12.75 -4.57
C ARG A 105 -4.78 -12.95 -3.35
N PHE A 106 -5.76 -12.08 -3.20
CA PHE A 106 -6.70 -12.15 -2.09
C PHE A 106 -8.03 -11.52 -2.44
N ARG A 107 -9.02 -11.76 -1.59
CA ARG A 107 -10.37 -11.24 -1.75
C ARG A 107 -10.88 -10.64 -0.45
N CYS A 108 -11.66 -9.56 -0.59
CA CYS A 108 -12.31 -8.90 0.54
C CYS A 108 -13.80 -8.74 0.31
N CYS A 109 -14.59 -8.70 1.38
CA CYS A 109 -15.99 -8.31 1.27
C CYS A 109 -16.12 -6.84 0.84
N ASP A 110 -17.13 -6.53 0.04
CA ASP A 110 -17.43 -5.15 -0.36
C ASP A 110 -18.16 -4.35 0.74
N VAL A 111 -17.46 -4.13 1.85
CA VAL A 111 -17.82 -3.20 2.91
C VAL A 111 -16.63 -2.30 3.24
N HIS A 112 -16.83 -1.16 3.91
CA HIS A 112 -15.79 -0.12 4.03
C HIS A 112 -14.43 -0.60 4.56
N TYR A 113 -14.41 -1.56 5.50
CA TYR A 113 -13.18 -2.10 6.08
C TYR A 113 -12.49 -3.17 5.22
N ARG A 114 -13.11 -3.57 4.09
CA ARG A 114 -12.63 -4.63 3.19
C ARG A 114 -12.06 -5.83 3.97
N PRO A 115 -12.87 -6.48 4.83
CA PRO A 115 -12.38 -7.61 5.59
C PRO A 115 -11.98 -8.73 4.63
N LEU A 116 -10.84 -9.36 4.90
CA LEU A 116 -10.34 -10.53 4.18
C LEU A 116 -11.36 -11.65 4.23
N THR A 117 -11.41 -12.41 3.14
CA THR A 117 -12.28 -13.59 2.99
C THR A 117 -11.46 -14.88 2.99
N GLU A 118 -12.13 -16.00 2.74
CA GLU A 118 -11.73 -17.37 3.04
C GLU A 118 -10.26 -17.73 2.79
N ARG A 119 -9.70 -17.38 1.63
CA ARG A 119 -8.33 -17.76 1.25
C ARG A 119 -7.58 -16.64 0.54
N TRP A 120 -6.28 -16.61 0.77
CA TRP A 120 -5.33 -15.76 0.08
C TRP A 120 -4.05 -16.53 -0.22
N ARG A 121 -3.25 -15.98 -1.13
CA ARG A 121 -2.01 -16.60 -1.58
C ARG A 121 -0.94 -15.54 -1.82
N VAL A 122 0.28 -15.87 -1.42
CA VAL A 122 1.51 -15.13 -1.69
C VAL A 122 2.45 -16.09 -2.42
N ASP A 123 2.85 -15.71 -3.63
CA ASP A 123 3.95 -16.34 -4.36
C ASP A 123 5.14 -15.37 -4.29
N ALA A 124 6.23 -15.77 -3.63
CA ALA A 124 7.45 -14.99 -3.57
C ALA A 124 8.54 -15.65 -4.43
N GLN A 125 9.27 -14.84 -5.18
CA GLN A 125 10.44 -15.23 -5.94
C GLN A 125 11.57 -14.25 -5.63
N ASN A 126 12.80 -14.74 -5.59
CA ASN A 126 13.99 -13.90 -5.53
C ASN A 126 15.00 -14.31 -6.59
N SER A 127 16.00 -13.46 -6.81
CA SER A 127 17.06 -13.66 -7.81
C SER A 127 18.14 -14.69 -7.42
N GLY A 128 17.97 -15.41 -6.31
CA GLY A 128 18.85 -16.51 -5.92
C GLY A 128 18.62 -17.76 -6.78
N ASP A 129 19.70 -18.53 -7.01
CA ASP A 129 19.66 -19.78 -7.78
C ASP A 129 19.59 -21.03 -6.88
N ASP A 130 18.84 -20.98 -5.78
CA ASP A 130 18.76 -22.08 -4.81
C ASP A 130 17.32 -22.45 -4.42
N LYS A 131 17.18 -23.44 -3.53
CA LYS A 131 15.86 -23.95 -3.09
C LYS A 131 15.00 -22.94 -2.30
N TYR A 132 15.56 -21.79 -1.96
CA TYR A 132 14.89 -20.66 -1.31
C TYR A 132 14.59 -19.53 -2.29
N SER A 133 14.80 -19.75 -3.59
CA SER A 133 14.47 -18.80 -4.66
C SER A 133 12.97 -18.60 -4.83
N GLU A 134 12.16 -19.58 -4.42
CA GLU A 134 10.71 -19.53 -4.52
C GLU A 134 10.04 -19.95 -3.21
N LEU A 135 8.97 -19.25 -2.85
CA LEU A 135 8.11 -19.60 -1.73
C LEU A 135 6.65 -19.43 -2.15
N THR A 136 5.82 -20.41 -1.82
CA THR A 136 4.37 -20.27 -1.88
C THR A 136 3.80 -20.35 -0.47
N CYS A 137 3.03 -19.35 -0.10
CA CYS A 137 2.29 -19.26 1.15
C CYS A 137 0.79 -19.14 0.82
N GLU A 138 -0.03 -20.05 1.35
CA GLU A 138 -1.48 -19.95 1.26
C GLU A 138 -2.04 -19.71 2.66
N GLY A 139 -2.86 -18.69 2.84
CA GLY A 139 -3.48 -18.40 4.12
C GLY A 139 -4.99 -18.49 4.07
N PHE A 140 -5.59 -18.76 5.24
CA PHE A 140 -7.02 -18.93 5.38
C PHE A 140 -7.49 -18.68 6.82
N LEU A 141 -8.79 -18.43 6.95
CA LEU A 141 -9.48 -18.32 8.24
C LEU A 141 -10.12 -19.66 8.62
N VAL A 142 -9.89 -20.10 9.86
CA VAL A 142 -10.59 -21.24 10.48
C VAL A 142 -11.59 -20.72 11.49
N GLY A 143 -12.86 -21.12 11.34
CA GLY A 143 -13.93 -20.70 12.25
C GLY A 143 -14.05 -19.18 12.40
N ASP A 144 -13.83 -18.44 11.29
CA ASP A 144 -13.89 -16.97 11.18
C ASP A 144 -12.98 -16.18 12.13
N SER A 145 -12.03 -16.83 12.79
CA SER A 145 -11.24 -16.19 13.86
C SER A 145 -9.78 -16.61 13.89
N GLU A 146 -9.44 -17.85 13.56
CA GLU A 146 -8.05 -18.29 13.58
C GLU A 146 -7.41 -18.11 12.21
N VAL A 147 -6.32 -17.35 12.16
CA VAL A 147 -5.53 -17.11 10.95
C VAL A 147 -4.46 -18.19 10.85
N ARG A 148 -4.48 -18.95 9.76
CA ARG A 148 -3.49 -19.99 9.46
C ARG A 148 -2.80 -19.71 8.15
N LEU A 149 -1.54 -20.13 8.08
CA LEU A 149 -0.74 -20.14 6.85
C LEU A 149 -0.28 -21.57 6.58
N HIS A 150 -0.29 -21.94 5.31
CA HIS A 150 0.32 -23.13 4.78
C HIS A 150 1.56 -22.71 3.99
N ILE A 151 2.74 -23.04 4.53
CA ILE A 151 4.03 -22.69 3.98
C ILE A 151 4.79 -23.99 3.70
N ASN A 152 5.09 -24.28 2.43
CA ASN A 152 5.87 -25.45 2.01
C ASN A 152 5.44 -26.79 2.67
N GLY A 153 4.14 -27.09 2.67
CA GLY A 153 3.63 -28.35 3.25
C GLY A 153 3.36 -28.30 4.76
N THR A 154 3.69 -27.19 5.43
CA THR A 154 3.52 -27.03 6.89
C THR A 154 2.46 -25.99 7.19
N GLU A 155 1.53 -26.33 8.07
CA GLU A 155 0.52 -25.42 8.57
C GLU A 155 0.99 -24.74 9.87
N VAL A 156 0.88 -23.42 9.93
CA VAL A 156 1.28 -22.59 11.06
C VAL A 156 0.10 -21.71 11.48
N VAL A 157 -0.18 -21.67 12.77
CA VAL A 157 -1.16 -20.74 13.35
C VAL A 157 -0.47 -19.40 13.58
N VAL A 158 -0.92 -18.35 12.89
CA VAL A 158 -0.39 -16.98 13.03
C VAL A 158 -0.98 -16.31 14.26
N GLY A 159 -2.25 -16.58 14.55
CA GLY A 159 -2.94 -16.06 15.71
C GLY A 159 -4.46 -16.05 15.52
N THR A 160 -5.14 -15.41 16.46
CA THR A 160 -6.60 -15.30 16.47
C THR A 160 -7.04 -13.85 16.42
N VAL A 161 -8.13 -13.60 15.71
CA VAL A 161 -8.84 -12.33 15.66
C VAL A 161 -10.12 -12.43 16.48
N GLY A 162 -10.50 -11.34 17.14
CA GLY A 162 -11.76 -11.30 17.88
C GLY A 162 -12.94 -11.41 16.91
N ALA A 163 -14.05 -12.01 17.35
CA ALA A 163 -15.24 -12.21 16.52
C ALA A 163 -15.84 -10.92 15.92
N SER A 164 -15.56 -9.75 16.53
CA SER A 164 -15.98 -8.45 16.03
C SER A 164 -14.91 -7.72 15.20
N ALA A 165 -13.68 -8.23 15.19
CA ALA A 165 -12.55 -7.57 14.57
C ALA A 165 -12.66 -7.62 13.03
N LYS A 166 -12.37 -6.49 12.38
CA LYS A 166 -12.32 -6.39 10.93
C LYS A 166 -10.88 -6.69 10.49
N LEU A 167 -10.60 -7.97 10.21
CA LEU A 167 -9.30 -8.39 9.66
C LEU A 167 -9.18 -7.93 8.21
N THR A 168 -8.31 -6.96 7.93
CA THR A 168 -8.02 -6.45 6.58
C THR A 168 -6.54 -6.65 6.22
N CYS A 169 -6.15 -6.29 5.01
CA CYS A 169 -4.76 -6.32 4.55
C CYS A 169 -4.31 -4.91 4.17
N ASN A 170 -3.01 -4.59 4.32
CA ASN A 170 -2.44 -3.29 3.92
C ASN A 170 -2.67 -3.01 2.44
N TRP A 171 -2.63 -4.03 1.60
CA TRP A 171 -2.96 -3.92 0.18
C TRP A 171 -4.43 -3.61 -0.11
N ALA A 172 -5.33 -3.77 0.87
CA ALA A 172 -6.71 -3.30 0.74
C ALA A 172 -6.86 -1.80 1.08
N PHE A 173 -5.83 -1.13 1.60
CA PHE A 173 -5.90 0.30 1.95
C PHE A 173 -6.15 1.22 0.76
N PHE A 174 -5.83 0.76 -0.46
CA PHE A 174 -6.23 1.42 -1.70
C PHE A 174 -7.74 1.62 -1.84
N ASP A 175 -8.56 0.84 -1.13
CA ASP A 175 -10.01 1.02 -1.05
C ASP A 175 -10.51 1.39 0.35
N VAL A 176 -9.86 0.88 1.41
CA VAL A 176 -10.29 1.12 2.79
C VAL A 176 -10.14 2.59 3.17
N ILE A 177 -8.99 3.23 2.87
CA ILE A 177 -8.78 4.63 3.25
C ILE A 177 -9.75 5.55 2.51
N PRO A 178 -9.94 5.46 1.18
CA PRO A 178 -10.92 6.29 0.48
C PRO A 178 -12.36 6.08 0.96
N ALA A 179 -12.74 4.85 1.34
CA ALA A 179 -14.06 4.52 1.85
C ALA A 179 -14.30 5.03 3.28
N LEU A 180 -13.26 5.05 4.12
CA LEU A 180 -13.34 5.50 5.51
C LEU A 180 -12.90 6.95 5.70
N ALA A 181 -12.48 7.66 4.65
CA ALA A 181 -11.86 8.99 4.72
C ALA A 181 -12.63 9.98 5.62
N GLN A 182 -13.95 10.09 5.46
CA GLN A 182 -14.79 10.96 6.28
C GLN A 182 -14.88 10.49 7.74
N THR A 183 -15.04 9.19 7.96
CA THR A 183 -15.07 8.59 9.30
C THR A 183 -13.75 8.81 10.04
N ILE A 184 -12.63 8.65 9.34
CA ILE A 184 -11.29 8.86 9.89
C ILE A 184 -11.10 10.33 10.29
N ARG A 185 -11.47 11.29 9.42
CA ARG A 185 -11.36 12.73 9.72
C ARG A 185 -12.25 13.16 10.88
N ALA A 186 -13.46 12.60 10.97
CA ALA A 186 -14.37 12.86 12.07
C ALA A 186 -13.92 12.22 13.39
N SER A 187 -13.00 11.24 13.35
CA SER A 187 -12.50 10.56 14.54
C SER A 187 -11.26 11.23 15.09
N GLY A 188 -11.37 11.84 16.28
CA GLY A 188 -10.22 12.41 16.99
C GLY A 188 -9.15 11.38 17.39
N ASN A 189 -9.49 10.09 17.40
CA ASN A 189 -8.58 8.99 17.77
C ASN A 189 -8.35 8.00 16.62
N GLY A 190 -8.72 8.34 15.38
CA GLY A 190 -8.68 7.40 14.25
C GLY A 190 -9.68 6.24 14.37
N VAL A 191 -9.58 5.28 13.47
CA VAL A 191 -10.38 4.05 13.45
C VAL A 191 -9.50 2.84 13.73
N GLU A 192 -10.00 1.91 14.53
CA GLU A 192 -9.29 0.69 14.88
C GLU A 192 -9.50 -0.39 13.82
N LEU A 193 -8.46 -1.18 13.57
CA LEU A 193 -8.49 -2.30 12.64
C LEU A 193 -7.52 -3.39 13.10
N THR A 194 -7.77 -4.59 12.59
CA THR A 194 -6.87 -5.72 12.68
C THR A 194 -6.28 -5.95 11.30
N LEU A 195 -4.96 -5.96 11.19
CA LEU A 195 -4.26 -6.06 9.92
C LEU A 195 -3.59 -7.42 9.79
N LEU A 196 -3.66 -8.02 8.62
CA LEU A 196 -2.73 -9.04 8.16
C LEU A 196 -1.74 -8.38 7.21
N GLU A 197 -0.61 -7.93 7.76
CA GLU A 197 0.45 -7.25 7.03
C GLU A 197 1.07 -8.22 6.01
N ASP A 198 1.05 -7.81 4.75
CA ASP A 198 1.50 -8.57 3.57
C ASP A 198 0.95 -9.99 3.50
N LEU A 199 -0.27 -10.17 4.04
CA LEU A 199 -0.98 -11.45 4.12
C LEU A 199 -0.31 -12.53 4.99
N GLU A 200 0.66 -12.15 5.82
CA GLU A 200 1.43 -13.09 6.64
C GLU A 200 1.46 -12.73 8.13
N GLN A 201 1.63 -11.46 8.48
CA GLN A 201 1.88 -11.05 9.87
C GLN A 201 0.65 -10.40 10.50
N LEU A 202 0.09 -11.06 11.52
CA LEU A 202 -1.09 -10.55 12.22
C LEU A 202 -0.74 -9.39 13.16
N ARG A 203 -1.33 -8.22 12.92
CA ARG A 203 -1.30 -7.02 13.78
C ARG A 203 -2.69 -6.75 14.33
N PRO A 204 -3.02 -7.25 15.53
CA PRO A 204 -4.40 -7.22 16.03
C PRO A 204 -4.88 -5.83 16.46
N LYS A 205 -3.97 -4.91 16.75
CA LYS A 205 -4.26 -3.58 17.29
C LYS A 205 -3.56 -2.50 16.47
N SER A 206 -4.17 -2.16 15.34
CA SER A 206 -3.71 -1.11 14.44
C SER A 206 -4.75 0.01 14.35
N ARG A 207 -4.30 1.20 13.98
CA ARG A 207 -5.10 2.40 13.90
C ARG A 207 -4.82 3.16 12.62
N LEU A 208 -5.90 3.55 11.95
CA LEU A 208 -5.90 4.45 10.79
C LEU A 208 -6.37 5.83 11.26
N GLY A 209 -5.58 6.87 11.03
CA GLY A 209 -5.94 8.23 11.44
C GLY A 209 -5.64 9.26 10.35
N PHE A 210 -6.24 10.43 10.49
CA PHE A 210 -5.95 11.57 9.63
C PHE A 210 -4.64 12.24 10.09
N LEU A 211 -3.79 12.60 9.14
CA LEU A 211 -2.50 13.23 9.39
C LEU A 211 -2.58 14.74 9.13
N GLU A 212 -2.74 15.14 7.87
CA GLU A 212 -2.76 16.53 7.44
C GLU A 212 -3.34 16.68 6.03
N SER A 213 -3.60 17.93 5.61
CA SER A 213 -3.91 18.28 4.23
C SER A 213 -2.75 19.09 3.65
N VAL A 214 -2.29 18.73 2.45
CA VAL A 214 -1.24 19.44 1.72
C VAL A 214 -1.89 20.08 0.50
N GLU A 215 -1.64 21.37 0.26
CA GLU A 215 -2.21 22.07 -0.91
C GLU A 215 -1.25 22.16 -2.09
N THR A 216 0.07 22.16 -1.83
CA THR A 216 1.12 22.41 -2.83
C THR A 216 2.19 21.32 -2.75
N PRO A 217 2.72 20.82 -3.89
CA PRO A 217 2.40 21.18 -5.27
C PRO A 217 1.11 20.55 -5.81
N PHE A 218 0.56 19.56 -5.10
CA PHE A 218 -0.72 18.92 -5.42
C PHE A 218 -1.57 18.88 -4.16
N PRO A 219 -2.90 19.07 -4.27
CA PRO A 219 -3.80 18.85 -3.15
C PRO A 219 -3.79 17.37 -2.78
N LEU A 220 -3.36 17.06 -1.55
CA LEU A 220 -3.25 15.71 -1.03
C LEU A 220 -3.78 15.64 0.40
N GLU A 221 -4.36 14.50 0.74
CA GLU A 221 -4.96 14.25 2.04
C GLU A 221 -4.25 13.08 2.70
N GLY A 222 -3.53 13.37 3.77
CA GLY A 222 -2.63 12.46 4.46
C GLY A 222 -3.32 11.66 5.55
N TYR A 223 -2.94 10.40 5.64
CA TYR A 223 -3.41 9.43 6.62
C TYR A 223 -2.21 8.67 7.18
N TYR A 224 -2.31 8.21 8.42
CA TYR A 224 -1.30 7.34 9.02
C TYR A 224 -1.90 5.99 9.36
N VAL A 225 -1.06 4.96 9.37
CA VAL A 225 -1.31 3.66 10.00
C VAL A 225 -0.23 3.43 11.04
N TYR A 226 -0.61 3.12 12.28
CA TYR A 226 0.33 2.66 13.30
C TYR A 226 -0.31 1.62 14.22
N GLY A 227 0.50 0.80 14.87
CA GLY A 227 0.01 -0.24 15.77
C GLY A 227 1.12 -0.95 16.50
N ALA A 228 0.77 -1.80 17.47
CA ALA A 228 1.75 -2.60 18.18
C ALA A 228 2.41 -3.60 17.23
N GLY A 229 3.75 -3.53 17.09
CA GLY A 229 4.51 -4.38 16.19
C GLY A 229 4.41 -4.02 14.71
N LEU A 230 3.70 -2.93 14.36
CA LEU A 230 3.59 -2.41 13.00
C LEU A 230 4.47 -1.16 12.86
N LEU A 231 5.34 -1.15 11.86
CA LEU A 231 6.08 0.07 11.52
C LEU A 231 5.10 1.12 10.96
N PRO A 232 5.19 2.40 11.38
CA PRO A 232 4.31 3.43 10.86
C PRO A 232 4.37 3.52 9.33
N SER A 233 3.21 3.73 8.72
CA SER A 233 3.11 4.07 7.29
C SER A 233 2.18 5.24 7.09
N TYR A 234 2.38 5.96 5.98
CA TYR A 234 1.70 7.21 5.65
C TYR A 234 1.14 7.13 4.23
N TRP A 235 -0.10 7.54 4.07
CA TRP A 235 -0.88 7.31 2.86
C TRP A 235 -1.52 8.61 2.43
N TRP A 236 -1.43 8.95 1.15
CA TRP A 236 -1.85 10.24 0.64
C TRP A 236 -2.80 10.07 -0.52
N LEU A 237 -3.99 10.63 -0.36
CA LEU A 237 -5.04 10.60 -1.35
C LEU A 237 -4.95 11.85 -2.21
N ASP A 238 -5.08 11.69 -3.52
CA ASP A 238 -5.34 12.81 -4.44
C ASP A 238 -6.78 13.32 -4.31
N VAL A 239 -7.09 14.38 -5.07
CA VAL A 239 -8.44 14.96 -5.14
C VAL A 239 -9.51 13.99 -5.63
N HIS A 240 -9.10 12.92 -6.31
CA HIS A 240 -9.93 11.87 -6.88
C HIS A 240 -10.09 10.66 -5.95
N GLY A 241 -9.46 10.73 -4.77
CA GLY A 241 -9.45 9.67 -3.76
C GLY A 241 -8.59 8.46 -4.12
N ASN A 242 -7.71 8.54 -5.12
CA ASN A 242 -6.71 7.51 -5.37
C ASN A 242 -5.57 7.67 -4.36
N ILE A 243 -4.98 6.56 -3.91
CA ILE A 243 -3.71 6.62 -3.18
C ILE A 243 -2.63 7.04 -4.18
N ALA A 244 -2.21 8.29 -4.10
CA ALA A 244 -1.13 8.84 -4.91
C ALA A 244 0.24 8.47 -4.33
N ILE A 245 0.34 8.39 -3.00
CA ILE A 245 1.58 8.06 -2.30
C ILE A 245 1.28 7.11 -1.14
N ALA A 246 2.07 6.05 -1.01
CA ALA A 246 2.11 5.20 0.17
C ALA A 246 3.55 5.06 0.64
N SER A 247 3.87 5.62 1.80
CA SER A 247 5.22 5.65 2.36
C SER A 247 5.29 4.74 3.59
N THR A 248 6.18 3.74 3.55
CA THR A 248 6.46 2.83 4.66
C THR A 248 7.78 3.22 5.33
N TYR A 249 8.34 2.37 6.18
CA TYR A 249 9.68 2.61 6.71
C TYR A 249 10.77 2.46 5.64
N PHE A 250 10.60 1.52 4.69
CA PHE A 250 11.65 1.12 3.75
C PHE A 250 11.56 1.81 2.39
N GLU A 251 10.36 2.19 1.98
CA GLU A 251 10.11 2.66 0.61
C GLU A 251 8.86 3.52 0.52
N THR A 252 8.79 4.30 -0.55
CA THR A 252 7.64 5.10 -0.94
C THR A 252 7.15 4.65 -2.30
N LEU A 253 5.89 4.22 -2.36
CA LEU A 253 5.16 3.98 -3.58
C LEU A 253 4.61 5.30 -4.10
N VAL A 254 4.90 5.65 -5.34
CA VAL A 254 4.38 6.86 -6.00
C VAL A 254 3.60 6.44 -7.24
N LEU A 255 2.32 6.83 -7.29
CA LEU A 255 1.42 6.47 -8.38
C LEU A 255 1.97 7.07 -9.70
N ARG A 256 2.18 6.19 -10.67
CA ARG A 256 2.70 6.54 -12.00
C ARG A 256 1.61 6.48 -13.06
N GLU A 257 0.73 5.49 -12.97
CA GLU A 257 -0.28 5.24 -13.99
C GLU A 257 -1.53 4.60 -13.38
N LYS A 258 -2.69 4.97 -13.91
CA LYS A 258 -3.96 4.30 -13.66
C LYS A 258 -4.55 3.85 -14.98
N ILE A 259 -4.80 2.55 -15.10
CA ILE A 259 -5.43 1.95 -16.27
C ILE A 259 -6.80 1.43 -15.86
N GLY A 260 -7.83 1.85 -16.60
CA GLY A 260 -9.21 1.50 -16.31
C GLY A 260 -9.92 2.57 -15.46
N GLY A 261 -11.12 2.93 -15.91
CA GLY A 261 -11.87 4.09 -15.46
C GLY A 261 -12.85 4.50 -16.56
N ILE A 262 -13.94 5.19 -16.25
CA ILE A 262 -14.77 5.76 -17.31
C ILE A 262 -14.04 6.99 -17.84
N HIS A 263 -13.71 6.99 -19.14
CA HIS A 263 -13.44 8.22 -19.87
C HIS A 263 -14.79 8.78 -20.30
N GLU A 264 -15.27 9.81 -19.60
CA GLU A 264 -16.34 10.67 -20.11
C GLU A 264 -15.74 11.94 -20.72
#